data_AF-A0A1W2DXF9-F1
#
_entry.id   AF-A0A1W2DXF9-F1
#
_cell.length_a   1.000
_cell.length_b   1.000
_cell.length_c   1.000
_cell.angle_alpha   90.00
_cell.angle_beta   90.00
_cell.angle_gamma   90.00
#
_symmetry.space_group_name_H-M   'P 1'
#
loop_
_entity.id
_entity.type
_entity.pdbx_description
1 polymer ?
#
loop_
_entity_poly.entity_id
_entity_poly.type
_entity_poly.pdbx_seq_one_letter_code
_entity_poly.pdbx_strand_id
1 'polypeptide(L)'
;MKTNYLSYVVAGLFALSLQACSLVEVTDITPPYQLSEETVITDVASANKVLTGAYAQLHTFDMLVNQPGITGCMGLSFDAAASGGAAFQQFVDNSITADNYVLSGIYTNWYYLINMSSHIVEKTSRLTTTDPRKNEIIAEASFLRALGHFSLLRLYGQFFDTSSEYGVVTWDVPVKDVTAKPRATVSETYAQIEKDLKFAIANAAQYTSAKYVSKQAANMLLAKVYLYKRDYAQAALYAATTIDQKGNAGLEAKFADVFTKWFNSKEALLAPPFDDKNERNNKAFAFRSYVLPRQSYYLSMAGDPRQSVTVYFTAPPGNLIRNGKFNNTSINGQSLTANTEYFLRLSEAYLILAEALIRSGNSADLAKGRDMINVVRGRAGATLIPATVQTKAELLQAVLKEKQLELGCESGEEWFDLVRFMVEGDINIVNYKPNVTSKTRYIVPIPDATVKASNFIVKQNPGYE
;
A
#
# COMPACT_ATOMS: atom_id res chain seq x y z
N MET A 1 -43.47 3.16 -79.29
CA MET A 1 -43.24 2.20 -78.18
C MET A 1 -41.78 2.29 -77.71
N LYS A 2 -41.40 3.32 -76.94
CA LYS A 2 -40.08 3.41 -76.31
C LYS A 2 -40.18 4.31 -75.06
N THR A 3 -40.84 3.85 -74.00
CA THR A 3 -40.92 4.70 -72.79
C THR A 3 -41.14 4.02 -71.45
N ASN A 4 -41.06 2.70 -71.30
CA ASN A 4 -41.34 2.09 -69.99
C ASN A 4 -40.21 1.22 -69.40
N TYR A 5 -39.15 0.87 -70.14
CA TYR A 5 -38.11 -0.03 -69.61
C TYR A 5 -37.12 0.63 -68.65
N LEU A 6 -36.85 1.94 -68.80
CA LEU A 6 -35.90 2.65 -67.94
C LEU A 6 -36.43 2.80 -66.51
N SER A 7 -37.73 3.03 -66.35
CA SER A 7 -38.35 3.16 -65.03
C SER A 7 -38.35 1.84 -64.24
N TYR A 8 -38.52 0.69 -64.91
CA TYR A 8 -38.44 -0.62 -64.26
C TYR A 8 -37.00 -1.04 -63.93
N VAL A 9 -36.02 -0.63 -64.75
CA VAL A 9 -34.59 -0.87 -64.47
C VAL A 9 -34.10 0.02 -63.31
N VAL A 10 -34.53 1.28 -63.24
CA VAL A 10 -34.19 2.19 -62.14
C VAL A 10 -34.89 1.77 -60.84
N ALA A 11 -36.17 1.35 -60.89
CA ALA A 11 -36.88 0.82 -59.73
C ALA A 11 -36.29 -0.52 -59.24
N GLY A 12 -35.85 -1.39 -60.15
CA GLY A 12 -35.16 -2.64 -59.82
C GLY A 12 -33.78 -2.41 -59.19
N LEU A 13 -32.99 -1.47 -59.71
CA LEU A 13 -31.69 -1.08 -59.13
C LEU A 13 -31.83 -0.41 -57.75
N PHE A 14 -32.89 0.38 -57.54
CA PHE A 14 -33.17 0.98 -56.23
C PHE A 14 -33.65 -0.07 -55.20
N ALA A 15 -34.45 -1.05 -55.63
CA ALA A 15 -34.87 -2.17 -54.78
C ALA A 15 -33.70 -3.12 -54.41
N LEU A 16 -32.73 -3.30 -55.30
CA LEU A 16 -31.49 -4.06 -55.02
C LEU A 16 -30.53 -3.31 -54.08
N SER A 17 -30.53 -1.97 -54.08
CA SER A 17 -29.72 -1.18 -53.12
C SER A 17 -30.25 -1.21 -51.68
N LEU A 18 -31.49 -1.64 -51.45
CA LEU A 18 -32.08 -1.74 -50.11
C LEU A 18 -31.81 -3.10 -49.43
N GLN A 19 -31.25 -4.09 -50.14
CA GLN A 19 -30.86 -5.39 -49.58
C GLN A 19 -29.35 -5.54 -49.32
N ALA A 20 -28.53 -4.57 -49.71
CA ALA A 20 -27.07 -4.62 -49.50
C ALA A 20 -26.63 -4.26 -48.07
N CYS A 21 -27.56 -3.88 -47.19
CA CYS A 21 -27.31 -3.72 -45.77
C CYS A 21 -27.90 -4.89 -44.98
N SER A 22 -27.36 -6.10 -45.14
CA SER A 22 -27.23 -6.93 -43.94
C SER A 22 -26.20 -6.20 -43.08
N LEU A 23 -26.66 -5.32 -42.20
CA LEU A 23 -25.86 -4.88 -41.06
C LEU A 23 -25.47 -6.17 -40.34
N VAL A 24 -24.27 -6.67 -40.61
CA VAL A 24 -23.58 -7.52 -39.65
C VAL A 24 -23.63 -6.69 -38.37
N GLU A 25 -24.12 -7.24 -37.25
CA GLU A 25 -24.03 -6.58 -35.96
C GLU A 25 -22.54 -6.39 -35.63
N VAL A 26 -21.93 -5.33 -36.15
CA VAL A 26 -20.52 -4.96 -35.91
C VAL A 26 -20.32 -4.51 -34.46
N THR A 27 -21.41 -4.42 -33.68
CA THR A 27 -21.43 -4.08 -32.26
C THR A 27 -21.25 -5.31 -31.36
N ASP A 28 -21.51 -6.53 -31.85
CA ASP A 28 -21.36 -7.78 -31.10
C ASP A 28 -20.14 -8.59 -31.54
N ILE A 29 -19.05 -7.89 -31.89
CA ILE A 29 -17.74 -8.54 -32.03
C ILE A 29 -17.18 -8.73 -30.61
N THR A 30 -17.43 -9.88 -30.00
CA THR A 30 -16.68 -10.30 -28.81
C THR A 30 -15.23 -10.50 -29.24
N PRO A 31 -14.25 -9.77 -28.67
CA PRO A 31 -12.86 -9.93 -29.09
C PRO A 31 -12.46 -11.40 -28.86
N PRO A 32 -11.87 -12.10 -29.85
CA PRO A 32 -11.67 -13.56 -29.80
C PRO A 32 -10.72 -14.05 -28.69
N TYR A 33 -10.19 -13.12 -27.88
CA TYR A 33 -9.26 -13.36 -26.78
C TYR A 33 -9.61 -12.59 -25.49
N GLN A 34 -10.81 -11.98 -25.38
CA GLN A 34 -11.28 -11.39 -24.13
C GLN A 34 -12.30 -12.33 -23.48
N LEU A 35 -12.00 -12.78 -22.26
CA LEU A 35 -13.00 -13.40 -21.40
C LEU A 35 -14.02 -12.32 -21.00
N SER A 36 -15.30 -12.56 -21.26
CA SER A 36 -16.35 -11.66 -20.77
C SER A 36 -16.35 -11.67 -19.24
N GLU A 37 -16.82 -10.59 -18.62
CA GLU A 37 -16.94 -10.52 -17.16
C GLU A 37 -17.73 -11.73 -16.61
N GLU A 38 -18.75 -12.19 -17.34
CA GLU A 38 -19.60 -13.32 -16.95
C GLU A 38 -18.90 -14.68 -16.99
N THR A 39 -17.86 -14.84 -17.82
CA THR A 39 -17.19 -16.13 -18.06
C THR A 39 -15.78 -16.23 -17.48
N VAL A 40 -15.26 -15.13 -16.90
CA VAL A 40 -13.88 -15.06 -16.41
C VAL A 40 -13.61 -15.91 -15.16
N ILE A 41 -14.62 -16.10 -14.29
CA ILE A 41 -14.55 -16.97 -13.10
C ILE A 41 -15.73 -17.94 -13.14
N THR A 42 -15.44 -19.19 -13.50
CA THR A 42 -16.42 -20.27 -13.64
C THR A 42 -16.12 -21.45 -12.71
N ASP A 43 -14.91 -21.51 -12.16
CA ASP A 43 -14.43 -22.52 -11.22
C ASP A 43 -13.33 -21.93 -10.30
N VAL A 44 -12.82 -22.74 -9.37
CA VAL A 44 -11.79 -22.31 -8.42
C VAL A 44 -10.46 -22.00 -9.13
N ALA A 45 -10.13 -22.73 -10.19
CA ALA A 45 -8.88 -22.56 -10.92
C ALA A 45 -8.83 -21.21 -11.65
N SER A 46 -9.92 -20.83 -12.32
CA SER A 46 -10.10 -19.52 -12.96
C SER A 46 -10.15 -18.39 -11.93
N ALA A 47 -10.84 -18.56 -10.80
CA ALA A 47 -10.79 -17.62 -9.68
C ALA A 47 -9.35 -17.37 -9.19
N ASN A 48 -8.55 -18.43 -9.05
CA ASN A 48 -7.16 -18.32 -8.62
C ASN A 48 -6.27 -17.60 -9.64
N LYS A 49 -6.53 -17.77 -10.95
CA LYS A 49 -5.84 -17.00 -12.01
C LYS A 49 -6.15 -15.51 -11.93
N VAL A 50 -7.42 -15.14 -11.73
CA VAL A 50 -7.80 -13.73 -11.58
C VAL A 50 -7.20 -13.12 -10.30
N LEU A 51 -7.17 -13.88 -9.20
CA LEU A 51 -6.49 -13.48 -7.97
C LEU A 51 -4.99 -13.23 -8.18
N THR A 52 -4.33 -14.05 -8.99
CA THR A 52 -2.91 -13.82 -9.36
C THR A 52 -2.73 -12.47 -10.05
N GLY A 53 -3.67 -12.09 -10.93
CA GLY A 53 -3.71 -10.76 -11.54
C GLY A 53 -3.89 -9.63 -10.52
N ALA A 54 -4.69 -9.84 -9.48
CA ALA A 54 -4.83 -8.85 -8.39
C ALA A 54 -3.53 -8.69 -7.58
N TYR A 55 -2.75 -9.76 -7.35
CA TYR A 55 -1.42 -9.63 -6.76
C TYR A 55 -0.45 -8.87 -7.67
N ALA A 56 -0.49 -9.11 -8.98
CA ALA A 56 0.33 -8.37 -9.94
C ALA A 56 0.02 -6.86 -9.93
N GLN A 57 -1.16 -6.44 -9.49
CA GLN A 57 -1.47 -5.02 -9.33
C GLN A 57 -0.66 -4.35 -8.19
N LEU A 58 -0.15 -5.12 -7.21
CA LEU A 58 0.79 -4.61 -6.21
C LEU A 58 2.18 -4.33 -6.80
N HIS A 59 2.44 -4.78 -8.02
CA HIS A 59 3.74 -4.65 -8.69
C HIS A 59 3.86 -3.40 -9.55
N THR A 60 2.81 -2.58 -9.64
CA THR A 60 2.86 -1.36 -10.45
C THR A 60 3.87 -0.36 -9.88
N PHE A 61 4.39 0.49 -10.76
CA PHE A 61 5.35 1.52 -10.38
C PHE A 61 4.81 2.44 -9.28
N ASP A 62 3.50 2.69 -9.28
CA ASP A 62 2.84 3.50 -8.27
C ASP A 62 2.92 2.87 -6.87
N MET A 63 2.73 1.55 -6.77
CA MET A 63 2.75 0.82 -5.50
C MET A 63 4.17 0.63 -4.97
N LEU A 64 5.13 0.36 -5.85
CA LEU A 64 6.48 -0.02 -5.46
C LEU A 64 7.43 1.15 -5.31
N VAL A 65 7.20 2.23 -6.05
CA VAL A 65 8.11 3.37 -6.14
C VAL A 65 7.42 4.65 -5.72
N ASN A 66 6.33 5.03 -6.38
CA ASN A 66 5.75 6.34 -6.13
C ASN A 66 5.25 6.46 -4.70
N GLN A 67 4.40 5.54 -4.23
CA GLN A 67 3.86 5.64 -2.87
C GLN A 67 4.96 5.62 -1.79
N PRO A 68 5.86 4.61 -1.72
CA PRO A 68 6.97 4.64 -0.76
C PRO A 68 7.88 5.86 -0.89
N GLY A 69 8.14 6.30 -2.13
CA GLY A 69 8.98 7.46 -2.42
C GLY A 69 8.36 8.76 -1.92
N ILE A 70 7.10 9.05 -2.27
CA ILE A 70 6.43 10.28 -1.86
C ILE A 70 6.20 10.31 -0.34
N THR A 71 5.90 9.18 0.29
CA THR A 71 5.68 9.12 1.74
C THR A 71 6.99 9.29 2.50
N GLY A 72 8.11 8.78 1.98
CA GLY A 72 9.44 9.11 2.52
C GLY A 72 9.88 10.56 2.25
N CYS A 73 9.43 11.16 1.14
CA CYS A 73 9.62 12.59 0.88
C CYS A 73 8.83 13.46 1.85
N MET A 74 7.57 13.11 2.13
CA MET A 74 6.76 13.77 3.16
C MET A 74 7.35 13.55 4.56
N GLY A 75 7.82 12.33 4.81
CA GLY A 75 8.54 11.89 6.00
C GLY A 75 9.96 12.43 6.09
N LEU A 76 10.87 11.64 6.67
CA LEU A 76 12.23 12.07 6.98
C LEU A 76 13.27 11.49 6.03
N SER A 77 12.94 10.37 5.40
CA SER A 77 13.90 9.50 4.74
C SER A 77 14.39 10.01 3.41
N PHE A 78 13.56 10.66 2.59
CA PHE A 78 13.90 10.92 1.19
C PHE A 78 13.84 12.40 0.77
N ASP A 79 14.76 12.79 -0.11
CA ASP A 79 14.65 13.96 -0.97
C ASP A 79 14.28 13.53 -2.39
N ALA A 80 13.72 14.46 -3.17
CA ALA A 80 13.46 14.25 -4.59
C ALA A 80 14.77 14.15 -5.38
N ALA A 81 14.82 13.25 -6.34
CA ALA A 81 15.97 13.07 -7.23
C ALA A 81 15.64 13.50 -8.68
N ALA A 82 16.61 13.38 -9.57
CA ALA A 82 16.56 13.95 -10.92
C ALA A 82 15.30 13.54 -11.72
N SER A 83 14.91 12.27 -11.71
CA SER A 83 13.71 11.78 -12.41
C SER A 83 12.40 12.08 -11.67
N GLY A 84 12.45 12.25 -10.35
CA GLY A 84 11.27 12.64 -9.55
C GLY A 84 10.90 14.10 -9.78
N GLY A 85 11.91 14.96 -9.93
CA GLY A 85 11.78 16.35 -10.34
C GLY A 85 10.78 17.15 -9.51
N ALA A 86 10.10 18.10 -10.15
CA ALA A 86 9.14 18.99 -9.49
C ALA A 86 7.96 18.25 -8.85
N ALA A 87 7.53 17.12 -9.42
CA ALA A 87 6.40 16.36 -8.89
C ALA A 87 6.71 15.74 -7.53
N PHE A 88 7.92 15.19 -7.34
CA PHE A 88 8.37 14.69 -6.03
C PHE A 88 8.77 15.82 -5.09
N GLN A 89 9.29 16.93 -5.62
CA GLN A 89 9.71 18.09 -4.83
C GLN A 89 8.54 18.68 -4.02
N GLN A 90 7.33 18.70 -4.58
CA GLN A 90 6.13 19.13 -3.85
C GLN A 90 5.92 18.38 -2.51
N PHE A 91 6.29 17.10 -2.44
CA PHE A 91 6.17 16.30 -1.22
C PHE A 91 7.28 16.60 -0.21
N VAL A 92 8.48 16.92 -0.68
CA VAL A 92 9.59 17.39 0.16
C VAL A 92 9.22 18.71 0.82
N ASP A 93 8.65 19.63 0.02
CA ASP A 93 8.29 20.99 0.44
C ASP A 93 6.94 21.08 1.14
N ASN A 94 6.16 19.98 1.15
CA ASN A 94 4.81 19.93 1.68
C ASN A 94 3.85 20.94 0.99
N SER A 95 4.09 21.21 -0.30
CA SER A 95 3.40 22.18 -1.16
C SER A 95 2.54 21.50 -2.24
N ILE A 96 2.13 20.25 -2.00
CA ILE A 96 1.38 19.39 -2.92
C ILE A 96 0.14 20.09 -3.48
N THR A 97 -0.09 19.93 -4.78
CA THR A 97 -1.25 20.44 -5.53
C THR A 97 -2.12 19.30 -6.06
N ALA A 98 -3.41 19.56 -6.29
CA ALA A 98 -4.38 18.53 -6.70
C ALA A 98 -4.19 18.00 -8.13
N ASP A 99 -3.42 18.69 -8.97
CA ASP A 99 -3.04 18.32 -10.33
C ASP A 99 -1.75 17.46 -10.40
N ASN A 100 -1.17 17.09 -9.26
CA ASN A 100 0.01 16.25 -9.21
C ASN A 100 -0.28 14.85 -9.81
N TYR A 101 0.40 14.52 -10.92
CA TYR A 101 0.15 13.28 -11.65
C TYR A 101 0.56 12.03 -10.85
N VAL A 102 1.55 12.13 -9.96
CA VAL A 102 2.00 11.01 -9.11
C VAL A 102 0.89 10.62 -8.14
N LEU A 103 0.21 11.61 -7.54
CA LEU A 103 -0.97 11.36 -6.72
C LEU A 103 -2.11 10.74 -7.52
N SER A 104 -2.33 11.21 -8.75
CA SER A 104 -3.39 10.68 -9.61
C SER A 104 -3.16 9.21 -9.95
N GLY A 105 -1.90 8.82 -10.22
CA GLY A 105 -1.48 7.44 -10.46
C GLY A 105 -1.72 6.53 -9.25
N ILE A 106 -1.25 6.93 -8.07
CA ILE A 106 -1.44 6.15 -6.83
C ILE A 106 -2.93 5.97 -6.52
N TYR A 107 -3.72 7.05 -6.60
CA TYR A 107 -5.16 7.00 -6.35
C TYR A 107 -5.85 5.99 -7.28
N THR A 108 -5.57 6.10 -8.59
CA THR A 108 -6.18 5.24 -9.61
C THR A 108 -5.81 3.77 -9.40
N ASN A 109 -4.54 3.45 -9.16
CA ASN A 109 -4.09 2.07 -9.02
C ASN A 109 -4.63 1.38 -7.76
N TRP A 110 -4.87 2.11 -6.66
CA TRP A 110 -5.53 1.54 -5.50
C TRP A 110 -7.01 1.23 -5.75
N TYR A 111 -7.74 2.14 -6.40
CA TYR A 111 -9.12 1.87 -6.78
C TYR A 111 -9.23 0.74 -7.81
N TYR A 112 -8.25 0.61 -8.71
CA TYR A 112 -8.18 -0.53 -9.62
C TYR A 112 -8.04 -1.85 -8.87
N LEU A 113 -7.11 -1.96 -7.89
CA LEU A 113 -6.97 -3.14 -7.04
C LEU A 113 -8.26 -3.44 -6.24
N ILE A 114 -8.89 -2.40 -5.67
CA ILE A 114 -10.16 -2.52 -4.95
C ILE A 114 -11.23 -3.11 -5.86
N ASN A 115 -11.35 -2.60 -7.10
CA ASN A 115 -12.36 -3.08 -8.03
C ASN A 115 -12.11 -4.53 -8.47
N MET A 116 -10.86 -4.88 -8.82
CA MET A 116 -10.48 -6.27 -9.13
C MET A 116 -10.81 -7.21 -7.97
N SER A 117 -10.47 -6.81 -6.75
CA SER A 117 -10.74 -7.59 -5.54
C SER A 117 -12.23 -7.77 -5.31
N SER A 118 -13.04 -6.73 -5.51
CA SER A 118 -14.50 -6.81 -5.42
C SER A 118 -15.09 -7.77 -6.45
N HIS A 119 -14.60 -7.78 -7.70
CA HIS A 119 -15.06 -8.75 -8.71
C HIS A 119 -14.71 -10.19 -8.31
N ILE A 120 -13.51 -10.42 -7.77
CA ILE A 120 -13.10 -11.74 -7.27
C ILE A 120 -14.02 -12.20 -6.14
N VAL A 121 -14.27 -11.33 -5.15
CA VAL A 121 -15.16 -11.63 -4.01
C VAL A 121 -16.57 -11.97 -4.51
N GLU A 122 -17.17 -11.12 -5.36
CA GLU A 122 -18.53 -11.33 -5.88
C GLU A 122 -18.66 -12.66 -6.64
N LYS A 123 -17.79 -12.87 -7.63
CA LYS A 123 -17.92 -14.02 -8.55
C LYS A 123 -17.53 -15.33 -7.89
N THR A 124 -16.43 -15.34 -7.14
CA THR A 124 -15.98 -16.56 -6.44
C THR A 124 -17.02 -17.02 -5.42
N SER A 125 -17.73 -16.09 -4.77
CA SER A 125 -18.80 -16.42 -3.81
C SER A 125 -19.94 -17.22 -4.44
N ARG A 126 -20.24 -17.00 -5.74
CA ARG A 126 -21.32 -17.68 -6.48
C ARG A 126 -20.99 -19.11 -6.89
N LEU A 127 -19.72 -19.52 -6.84
CA LEU A 127 -19.31 -20.87 -7.22
C LEU A 127 -19.92 -21.92 -6.28
N THR A 128 -20.59 -22.93 -6.82
CA THR A 128 -21.10 -24.07 -6.03
C THR A 128 -20.03 -25.15 -5.97
N THR A 129 -19.25 -25.19 -4.89
CA THR A 129 -18.16 -26.15 -4.67
C THR A 129 -17.87 -26.33 -3.17
N THR A 130 -17.29 -27.47 -2.80
CA THR A 130 -16.79 -27.77 -1.45
C THR A 130 -15.28 -27.57 -1.30
N ASP A 131 -14.60 -27.12 -2.36
CA ASP A 131 -13.16 -26.86 -2.33
C ASP A 131 -12.84 -25.74 -1.31
N PRO A 132 -12.00 -26.00 -0.27
CA PRO A 132 -11.66 -25.00 0.74
C PRO A 132 -10.96 -23.77 0.15
N ARG A 133 -10.29 -23.91 -1.00
CA ARG A 133 -9.61 -22.82 -1.70
C ARG A 133 -10.55 -21.69 -2.09
N LYS A 134 -11.85 -21.97 -2.28
CA LYS A 134 -12.87 -20.94 -2.53
C LYS A 134 -12.85 -19.85 -1.46
N ASN A 135 -12.88 -20.23 -0.18
CA ASN A 135 -12.94 -19.27 0.92
C ASN A 135 -11.60 -18.55 1.11
N GLU A 136 -10.49 -19.23 0.86
CA GLU A 136 -9.17 -18.62 0.89
C GLU A 136 -9.02 -17.55 -0.21
N ILE A 137 -9.47 -17.81 -1.44
CA ILE A 137 -9.44 -16.82 -2.53
C ILE A 137 -10.24 -15.57 -2.15
N ILE A 138 -11.44 -15.75 -1.58
CA ILE A 138 -12.26 -14.62 -1.12
C ILE A 138 -11.56 -13.88 0.02
N ALA A 139 -10.90 -14.59 0.94
CA ALA A 139 -10.15 -14.00 2.04
C ALA A 139 -8.97 -13.15 1.56
N GLU A 140 -8.19 -13.66 0.61
CA GLU A 140 -7.07 -12.93 0.00
C GLU A 140 -7.56 -11.68 -0.74
N ALA A 141 -8.62 -11.79 -1.54
CA ALA A 141 -9.22 -10.65 -2.23
C ALA A 141 -9.79 -9.60 -1.26
N SER A 142 -10.50 -10.02 -0.20
CA SER A 142 -10.96 -9.12 0.86
C SER A 142 -9.79 -8.40 1.53
N PHE A 143 -8.70 -9.10 1.85
CA PHE A 143 -7.49 -8.45 2.37
C PHE A 143 -6.92 -7.40 1.41
N LEU A 144 -6.79 -7.72 0.12
CA LEU A 144 -6.25 -6.79 -0.88
C LEU A 144 -7.13 -5.55 -1.02
N ARG A 145 -8.45 -5.72 -0.95
CA ARG A 145 -9.42 -4.61 -0.90
C ARG A 145 -9.22 -3.73 0.34
N ALA A 146 -9.09 -4.35 1.51
CA ALA A 146 -8.82 -3.64 2.76
C ALA A 146 -7.48 -2.88 2.72
N LEU A 147 -6.43 -3.47 2.15
CA LEU A 147 -5.12 -2.83 1.95
C LEU A 147 -5.25 -1.59 1.06
N GLY A 148 -6.03 -1.67 -0.02
CA GLY A 148 -6.32 -0.54 -0.89
C GLY A 148 -7.07 0.58 -0.17
N HIS A 149 -8.17 0.27 0.52
CA HIS A 149 -8.94 1.26 1.29
C HIS A 149 -8.09 1.90 2.39
N PHE A 150 -7.27 1.11 3.10
CA PHE A 150 -6.41 1.64 4.15
C PHE A 150 -5.29 2.53 3.59
N SER A 151 -4.70 2.19 2.46
CA SER A 151 -3.69 3.03 1.80
C SER A 151 -4.28 4.34 1.30
N LEU A 152 -5.47 4.30 0.69
CA LEU A 152 -6.20 5.49 0.28
C LEU A 152 -6.60 6.35 1.49
N LEU A 153 -7.12 5.75 2.56
CA LEU A 153 -7.51 6.49 3.77
C LEU A 153 -6.32 7.24 4.36
N ARG A 154 -5.16 6.60 4.49
CA ARG A 154 -3.96 7.22 5.07
C ARG A 154 -3.41 8.39 4.26
N LEU A 155 -3.48 8.31 2.93
CA LEU A 155 -2.99 9.39 2.06
C LEU A 155 -4.03 10.50 1.88
N TYR A 156 -5.26 10.14 1.51
CA TYR A 156 -6.28 11.06 0.98
C TYR A 156 -7.40 11.38 1.97
N GLY A 157 -7.54 10.62 3.05
CA GLY A 157 -8.55 10.88 4.09
C GLY A 157 -7.92 11.36 5.38
N GLN A 158 -8.72 12.01 6.23
CA GLN A 158 -8.30 12.44 7.57
C GLN A 158 -8.20 11.25 8.53
N PHE A 159 -7.37 10.25 8.20
CA PHE A 159 -7.27 8.95 8.87
C PHE A 159 -7.05 9.04 10.39
N PHE A 160 -6.48 10.15 10.85
CA PHE A 160 -6.18 10.43 12.24
C PHE A 160 -7.37 10.94 13.04
N ASP A 161 -8.51 11.24 12.42
CA ASP A 161 -9.73 11.73 13.07
C ASP A 161 -10.94 10.87 12.68
N THR A 162 -11.35 9.98 13.60
CA THR A 162 -12.48 9.07 13.37
C THR A 162 -13.83 9.77 13.28
N SER A 163 -13.93 11.03 13.71
CA SER A 163 -15.15 11.84 13.59
C SER A 163 -15.27 12.58 12.26
N SER A 164 -14.21 12.59 11.45
CA SER A 164 -14.16 13.33 10.19
C SER A 164 -15.07 12.74 9.11
N GLU A 165 -15.75 13.63 8.37
CA GLU A 165 -16.49 13.27 7.14
C GLU A 165 -15.57 12.97 5.96
N TYR A 166 -14.28 13.31 6.06
CA TYR A 166 -13.31 13.22 4.97
C TYR A 166 -12.59 11.86 4.96
N GLY A 167 -13.36 10.76 4.83
CA GLY A 167 -12.83 9.43 4.55
C GLY A 167 -12.53 9.24 3.06
N VAL A 168 -12.79 8.06 2.50
CA VAL A 168 -12.60 7.78 1.06
C VAL A 168 -13.85 7.14 0.47
N VAL A 169 -13.91 7.01 -0.86
CA VAL A 169 -15.01 6.27 -1.48
C VAL A 169 -14.82 4.79 -1.18
N THR A 170 -15.78 4.19 -0.49
CA THR A 170 -15.75 2.76 -0.18
C THR A 170 -16.48 2.00 -1.28
N TRP A 171 -15.87 0.93 -1.78
CA TRP A 171 -16.46 0.04 -2.79
C TRP A 171 -16.36 -1.38 -2.26
N ASP A 172 -17.48 -1.95 -1.85
CA ASP A 172 -17.61 -3.33 -1.35
C ASP A 172 -18.23 -4.27 -2.38
N VAL A 173 -18.76 -3.71 -3.47
CA VAL A 173 -19.21 -4.37 -4.68
C VAL A 173 -18.42 -3.87 -5.89
N PRO A 174 -18.36 -4.62 -7.00
CA PRO A 174 -17.72 -4.17 -8.21
C PRO A 174 -18.40 -2.94 -8.81
N VAL A 175 -17.59 -2.01 -9.30
CA VAL A 175 -18.05 -0.85 -10.07
C VAL A 175 -18.23 -1.28 -11.52
N LYS A 176 -19.47 -1.27 -12.00
CA LYS A 176 -19.83 -1.63 -13.38
C LYS A 176 -20.26 -0.42 -14.22
N ASP A 177 -20.70 0.65 -13.55
CA ASP A 177 -21.19 1.88 -14.16
C ASP A 177 -20.37 3.09 -13.70
N VAL A 178 -20.41 4.18 -14.48
CA VAL A 178 -19.66 5.43 -14.22
C VAL A 178 -20.36 6.33 -13.19
N THR A 179 -21.25 5.79 -12.35
CA THR A 179 -21.98 6.58 -11.36
C THR A 179 -21.05 6.95 -10.19
N ALA A 180 -20.82 8.25 -10.02
CA ALA A 180 -20.03 8.76 -8.92
C ALA A 180 -20.70 8.48 -7.56
N LYS A 181 -19.89 8.10 -6.58
CA LYS A 181 -20.29 7.85 -5.19
C LYS A 181 -19.60 8.86 -4.28
N PRO A 182 -20.31 9.46 -3.29
CA PRO A 182 -19.66 10.33 -2.32
C PRO A 182 -18.64 9.58 -1.47
N ARG A 183 -17.71 10.33 -0.87
CA ARG A 183 -16.78 9.79 0.13
C ARG A 183 -17.59 9.29 1.33
N ALA A 184 -17.18 8.15 1.88
CA ALA A 184 -17.62 7.74 3.20
C ALA A 184 -16.89 8.57 4.27
N THR A 185 -17.43 8.59 5.48
CA THR A 185 -16.73 9.13 6.66
C THR A 185 -15.49 8.29 6.98
N VAL A 186 -14.59 8.82 7.81
CA VAL A 186 -13.41 8.07 8.27
C VAL A 186 -13.83 6.82 9.05
N SER A 187 -14.85 6.93 9.91
CA SER A 187 -15.38 5.80 10.68
C SER A 187 -15.95 4.69 9.79
N GLU A 188 -16.75 5.04 8.78
CA GLU A 188 -17.30 4.06 7.81
C GLU A 188 -16.20 3.41 6.97
N THR A 189 -15.17 4.18 6.61
CA THR A 189 -14.01 3.64 5.89
C THR A 189 -13.28 2.60 6.74
N TYR A 190 -13.02 2.89 8.02
CA TYR A 190 -12.44 1.92 8.95
C TYR A 190 -13.34 0.69 9.13
N ALA A 191 -14.66 0.87 9.24
CA ALA A 191 -15.59 -0.25 9.38
C ALA A 191 -15.54 -1.22 8.19
N GLN A 192 -15.45 -0.70 6.96
CA GLN A 192 -15.28 -1.54 5.77
C GLN A 192 -13.94 -2.30 5.78
N ILE A 193 -12.85 -1.62 6.14
CA ILE A 193 -11.51 -2.25 6.27
C ILE A 193 -11.55 -3.36 7.32
N GLU A 194 -12.12 -3.12 8.50
CA GLU A 194 -12.24 -4.10 9.57
C GLU A 194 -13.07 -5.32 9.17
N LYS A 195 -14.18 -5.11 8.45
CA LYS A 195 -15.04 -6.19 7.93
C LYS A 195 -14.24 -7.14 7.04
N ASP A 196 -13.52 -6.59 6.07
CA ASP A 196 -12.73 -7.38 5.13
C ASP A 196 -11.55 -8.10 5.81
N LEU A 197 -10.85 -7.44 6.74
CA LEU A 197 -9.74 -8.06 7.46
C LEU A 197 -10.19 -9.14 8.45
N LYS A 198 -11.33 -8.97 9.13
CA LYS A 198 -11.90 -10.01 10.00
C LYS A 198 -12.33 -11.23 9.18
N PHE A 199 -12.90 -11.02 8.00
CA PHE A 199 -13.19 -12.12 7.08
C PHE A 199 -11.91 -12.84 6.65
N ALA A 200 -10.85 -12.09 6.32
CA ALA A 200 -9.56 -12.65 5.94
C ALA A 200 -8.92 -13.46 7.08
N ILE A 201 -8.94 -12.98 8.33
CA ILE A 201 -8.43 -13.72 9.49
C ILE A 201 -9.16 -15.05 9.70
N ALA A 202 -10.49 -15.07 9.49
CA ALA A 202 -11.27 -16.29 9.64
C ALA A 202 -10.94 -17.33 8.56
N ASN A 203 -10.72 -16.89 7.31
CA ASN A 203 -10.78 -17.76 6.13
C ASN A 203 -9.48 -17.91 5.33
N ALA A 204 -8.48 -17.05 5.51
CA ALA A 204 -7.21 -17.16 4.79
C ALA A 204 -6.41 -18.40 5.21
N ALA A 205 -5.45 -18.81 4.39
CA ALA A 205 -4.51 -19.85 4.75
C ALA A 205 -3.60 -19.42 5.92
N GLN A 206 -3.09 -20.40 6.67
CA GLN A 206 -2.03 -20.16 7.65
C GLN A 206 -0.74 -19.72 6.94
N TYR A 207 0.06 -18.88 7.60
CA TYR A 207 1.31 -18.41 7.05
C TYR A 207 2.29 -19.56 6.78
N THR A 208 2.67 -19.68 5.51
CA THR A 208 3.73 -20.58 5.04
C THR A 208 4.87 -19.83 4.37
N SER A 209 4.56 -18.71 3.69
CA SER A 209 5.51 -17.79 3.07
C SER A 209 4.90 -16.40 2.96
N ALA A 210 5.74 -15.40 2.70
CA ALA A 210 5.31 -14.01 2.51
C ALA A 210 4.67 -13.72 1.14
N LYS A 211 4.63 -14.70 0.23
CA LYS A 211 4.24 -14.48 -1.18
C LYS A 211 2.76 -14.16 -1.36
N TYR A 212 1.93 -14.64 -0.43
CA TYR A 212 0.49 -14.52 -0.46
C TYR A 212 -0.02 -14.08 0.92
N VAL A 213 -1.22 -13.54 0.93
CA VAL A 213 -1.94 -13.18 2.15
C VAL A 213 -2.19 -14.43 2.98
N SER A 214 -1.97 -14.29 4.28
CA SER A 214 -2.19 -15.31 5.29
C SER A 214 -2.98 -14.73 6.46
N LYS A 215 -3.45 -15.58 7.36
CA LYS A 215 -4.06 -15.13 8.63
C LYS A 215 -3.13 -14.20 9.41
N GLN A 216 -1.83 -14.48 9.41
CA GLN A 216 -0.83 -13.66 10.11
C GLN A 216 -0.69 -12.29 9.45
N ALA A 217 -0.65 -12.21 8.12
CA ALA A 217 -0.65 -10.93 7.40
C ALA A 217 -1.94 -10.13 7.69
N ALA A 218 -3.10 -10.80 7.73
CA ALA A 218 -4.37 -10.17 8.04
C ALA A 218 -4.44 -9.64 9.49
N ASN A 219 -3.96 -10.42 10.48
CA ASN A 219 -3.81 -9.96 11.86
C ASN A 219 -2.88 -8.74 11.95
N MET A 220 -1.75 -8.78 11.26
CA MET A 220 -0.78 -7.69 11.27
C MET A 220 -1.37 -6.40 10.68
N LEU A 221 -2.02 -6.47 9.51
CA LEU A 221 -2.66 -5.30 8.92
C LEU A 221 -3.79 -4.77 9.81
N LEU A 222 -4.57 -5.65 10.46
CA LEU A 222 -5.64 -5.23 11.36
C LEU A 222 -5.08 -4.57 12.64
N ALA A 223 -3.96 -5.06 13.17
CA ALA A 223 -3.26 -4.41 14.28
C ALA A 223 -2.84 -2.99 13.91
N LYS A 224 -2.28 -2.82 12.71
CA LYS A 224 -1.91 -1.51 12.16
C LYS A 224 -3.12 -0.60 11.97
N VAL A 225 -4.22 -1.12 11.44
CA VAL A 225 -5.48 -0.38 11.30
C VAL A 225 -5.98 0.12 12.67
N TYR A 226 -6.00 -0.75 13.69
CA TYR A 226 -6.44 -0.34 15.04
C TYR A 226 -5.49 0.65 15.70
N LEU A 227 -4.18 0.56 15.47
CA LEU A 227 -3.22 1.55 15.93
C LEU A 227 -3.52 2.94 15.35
N TYR A 228 -3.86 3.00 14.06
CA TYR A 228 -4.22 4.24 13.38
C TYR A 228 -5.59 4.78 13.81
N LYS A 229 -6.54 3.88 14.10
CA LYS A 229 -7.84 4.20 14.70
C LYS A 229 -7.75 4.60 16.18
N ARG A 230 -6.57 4.46 16.81
CA ARG A 230 -6.29 4.71 18.25
C ARG A 230 -7.03 3.77 19.19
N ASP A 231 -7.44 2.61 18.69
CA ASP A 231 -7.91 1.51 19.53
C ASP A 231 -6.70 0.68 19.96
N TYR A 232 -5.98 1.20 20.95
CA TYR A 232 -4.72 0.60 21.40
C TYR A 232 -4.93 -0.80 22.01
N ALA A 233 -6.10 -1.08 22.58
CA ALA A 233 -6.41 -2.41 23.10
C ALA A 233 -6.51 -3.45 21.97
N GLN A 234 -7.26 -3.15 20.91
CA GLN A 234 -7.33 -4.04 19.74
C GLN A 234 -6.00 -4.10 18.98
N ALA A 235 -5.29 -2.97 18.86
CA ALA A 235 -3.96 -2.95 18.24
C ALA A 235 -2.98 -3.91 18.94
N ALA A 236 -2.92 -3.84 20.28
CA ALA A 236 -2.09 -4.74 21.08
C ALA A 236 -2.51 -6.21 20.92
N LEU A 237 -3.82 -6.50 20.93
CA LEU A 237 -4.34 -7.86 20.76
C LEU A 237 -3.91 -8.48 19.42
N TYR A 238 -4.14 -7.79 18.31
CA TYR A 238 -3.84 -8.32 16.97
C TYR A 238 -2.34 -8.34 16.68
N ALA A 239 -1.56 -7.39 17.22
CA ALA A 239 -0.10 -7.41 17.11
C ALA A 239 0.51 -8.58 17.92
N ALA A 240 0.05 -8.80 19.15
CA ALA A 240 0.46 -9.96 19.96
C ALA A 240 0.08 -11.27 19.27
N THR A 241 -1.15 -11.37 18.75
CA THR A 241 -1.59 -12.56 17.99
C THR A 241 -0.69 -12.84 16.79
N THR A 242 -0.29 -11.80 16.06
CA THR A 242 0.67 -11.92 14.94
C THR A 242 2.00 -12.51 15.40
N ILE A 243 2.53 -12.04 16.54
CA ILE A 243 3.83 -12.46 17.09
C ILE A 243 3.77 -13.88 17.67
N ASP A 244 2.70 -14.19 18.40
CA ASP A 244 2.53 -15.46 19.10
C ASP A 244 2.19 -16.59 18.11
N GLN A 245 1.38 -16.29 17.10
CA GLN A 245 0.94 -17.24 16.06
C GLN A 245 1.67 -17.05 14.74
N LYS A 246 2.93 -16.60 14.77
CA LYS A 246 3.73 -16.26 13.57
C LYS A 246 4.01 -17.42 12.59
N GLY A 247 3.64 -18.66 12.91
CA GLY A 247 3.90 -19.82 12.05
C GLY A 247 5.39 -19.96 11.74
N ASN A 248 5.75 -20.04 10.45
CA ASN A 248 7.14 -20.10 10.00
C ASN A 248 7.86 -18.75 9.97
N ALA A 249 7.16 -17.63 10.24
CA ALA A 249 7.78 -16.32 10.30
C ALA A 249 8.63 -16.17 11.58
N GLY A 250 9.60 -15.26 11.54
CA GLY A 250 10.50 -14.98 12.64
C GLY A 250 11.40 -13.80 12.33
N LEU A 251 12.02 -13.22 13.36
CA LEU A 251 13.06 -12.22 13.12
C LEU A 251 14.30 -12.90 12.51
N GLU A 252 14.91 -12.23 11.54
CA GLU A 252 16.20 -12.60 10.99
C GLU A 252 17.29 -12.40 12.03
N ALA A 253 18.38 -13.16 11.92
CA ALA A 253 19.49 -13.08 12.86
C ALA A 253 20.20 -11.71 12.84
N LYS A 254 20.17 -11.03 11.69
CA LYS A 254 20.75 -9.70 11.48
C LYS A 254 19.77 -8.81 10.74
N PHE A 255 19.82 -7.51 11.00
CA PHE A 255 18.99 -6.53 10.27
C PHE A 255 19.21 -6.57 8.76
N ALA A 256 20.47 -6.66 8.30
CA ALA A 256 20.80 -6.72 6.88
C ALA A 256 20.24 -7.96 6.17
N ASP A 257 20.05 -9.08 6.88
CA ASP A 257 19.54 -10.32 6.30
C ASP A 257 18.12 -10.16 5.74
N VAL A 258 17.31 -9.25 6.29
CA VAL A 258 15.98 -8.94 5.76
C VAL A 258 16.09 -8.54 4.30
N PHE A 259 17.01 -7.62 4.00
CA PHE A 259 17.16 -7.00 2.69
C PHE A 259 17.99 -7.82 1.70
N THR A 260 18.78 -8.79 2.18
CA THR A 260 19.53 -9.71 1.31
C THR A 260 18.77 -11.00 1.02
N LYS A 261 17.82 -11.40 1.88
CA LYS A 261 16.96 -12.59 1.68
C LYS A 261 15.64 -12.27 0.99
N TRP A 262 15.30 -10.98 0.81
CA TRP A 262 14.17 -10.55 -0.02
C TRP A 262 12.84 -11.13 0.49
N PHE A 263 11.93 -11.51 -0.40
CA PHE A 263 10.68 -12.19 -0.07
C PHE A 263 10.86 -13.55 0.64
N ASN A 264 12.08 -14.12 0.69
CA ASN A 264 12.39 -15.32 1.48
C ASN A 264 12.85 -14.99 2.91
N SER A 265 12.95 -13.71 3.28
CA SER A 265 13.17 -13.30 4.66
C SER A 265 12.07 -13.85 5.55
N LYS A 266 12.45 -14.45 6.68
CA LYS A 266 11.52 -14.93 7.71
C LYS A 266 10.73 -13.77 8.34
N GLU A 267 11.21 -12.53 8.20
CA GLU A 267 10.50 -11.36 8.71
C GLU A 267 9.36 -10.90 7.82
N ALA A 268 9.37 -11.25 6.53
CA ALA A 268 8.35 -10.80 5.62
C ALA A 268 7.02 -11.52 5.92
N LEU A 269 5.95 -10.74 6.14
CA LEU A 269 4.60 -11.27 6.34
C LEU A 269 3.76 -11.13 5.06
N LEU A 270 4.04 -10.10 4.26
CA LEU A 270 3.51 -9.94 2.91
C LEU A 270 4.55 -9.22 2.04
N ALA A 271 5.08 -9.96 1.07
CA ALA A 271 6.06 -9.53 0.08
C ALA A 271 5.91 -10.38 -1.19
N PRO A 272 4.90 -10.10 -2.02
CA PRO A 272 4.71 -10.80 -3.29
C PRO A 272 5.98 -10.77 -4.15
N PRO A 273 6.41 -11.91 -4.73
CA PRO A 273 7.66 -12.01 -5.44
C PRO A 273 7.52 -11.50 -6.88
N PHE A 274 8.62 -11.01 -7.43
CA PHE A 274 8.76 -10.66 -8.84
C PHE A 274 9.45 -11.80 -9.60
N ASP A 275 9.17 -11.92 -10.89
CA ASP A 275 9.99 -12.77 -11.75
C ASP A 275 11.35 -12.10 -12.09
N ASP A 276 12.37 -12.90 -12.38
CA ASP A 276 13.73 -12.45 -12.69
C ASP A 276 13.97 -12.12 -14.19
N LYS A 277 12.92 -12.17 -15.02
CA LYS A 277 13.01 -12.09 -16.49
C LYS A 277 12.17 -10.96 -17.08
N ASN A 278 10.85 -11.05 -16.97
CA ASN A 278 9.87 -10.18 -17.60
C ASN A 278 9.36 -9.07 -16.65
N GLU A 279 9.45 -9.27 -15.34
CA GLU A 279 8.89 -8.35 -14.33
C GLU A 279 10.00 -7.69 -13.50
N ARG A 280 10.93 -7.02 -14.19
CA ARG A 280 11.97 -6.23 -13.54
C ARG A 280 11.35 -4.96 -12.97
N ASN A 281 10.91 -5.00 -11.71
CA ASN A 281 10.32 -3.83 -11.05
C ASN A 281 11.27 -2.64 -10.89
N ASN A 282 12.55 -2.83 -11.22
CA ASN A 282 13.59 -1.80 -11.24
C ASN A 282 13.66 -0.97 -9.96
N LYS A 283 13.19 -1.49 -8.81
CA LYS A 283 13.01 -0.72 -7.59
C LYS A 283 14.31 -0.06 -7.13
N ALA A 284 15.43 -0.78 -7.14
CA ALA A 284 16.74 -0.24 -6.77
C ALA A 284 17.19 0.89 -7.72
N PHE A 285 16.83 0.80 -9.01
CA PHE A 285 17.04 1.91 -9.94
C PHE A 285 16.05 3.06 -9.70
N ALA A 286 14.78 2.77 -9.47
CA ALA A 286 13.80 3.82 -9.29
C ALA A 286 14.11 4.65 -8.03
N PHE A 287 14.50 3.99 -6.93
CA PHE A 287 14.93 4.62 -5.68
C PHE A 287 16.30 5.33 -5.76
N ARG A 288 17.06 5.22 -6.86
CA ARG A 288 18.25 6.04 -7.09
C ARG A 288 17.99 7.20 -8.06
N SER A 289 16.89 7.13 -8.80
CA SER A 289 16.55 8.08 -9.87
C SER A 289 15.42 9.05 -9.48
N TYR A 290 14.43 8.59 -8.70
CA TYR A 290 13.24 9.38 -8.32
C TYR A 290 13.35 9.99 -6.91
N VAL A 291 14.00 9.28 -6.01
CA VAL A 291 14.26 9.72 -4.63
C VAL A 291 15.70 9.41 -4.24
N LEU A 292 16.21 10.06 -3.19
CA LEU A 292 17.50 9.74 -2.57
C LEU A 292 17.36 9.85 -1.05
N PRO A 293 18.06 9.02 -0.25
CA PRO A 293 18.07 9.22 1.20
C PRO A 293 18.54 10.61 1.57
N ARG A 294 17.86 11.25 2.53
CA ARG A 294 18.29 12.54 3.07
C ARG A 294 19.58 12.38 3.85
N GLN A 295 20.51 13.31 3.67
CA GLN A 295 21.73 13.36 4.47
C GLN A 295 21.41 13.52 5.97
N SER A 296 20.41 14.33 6.32
CA SER A 296 19.96 14.51 7.70
C SER A 296 19.43 13.21 8.32
N TYR A 297 18.73 12.38 7.54
CA TYR A 297 18.27 11.08 7.99
C TYR A 297 19.45 10.16 8.29
N TYR A 298 20.43 10.06 7.38
CA TYR A 298 21.67 9.29 7.62
C TYR A 298 22.39 9.74 8.90
N LEU A 299 22.55 11.05 9.10
CA LEU A 299 23.20 11.61 10.30
C LEU A 299 22.40 11.33 11.58
N SER A 300 21.07 11.27 11.49
CA SER A 300 20.21 10.94 12.65
C SER A 300 20.38 9.51 13.17
N MET A 301 21.02 8.63 12.37
CA MET A 301 21.33 7.24 12.72
C MET A 301 22.75 7.07 13.28
N ALA A 302 23.51 8.15 13.52
CA ALA A 302 24.89 8.06 13.97
C ALA A 302 25.04 7.17 15.22
N GLY A 303 25.91 6.18 15.14
CA GLY A 303 26.16 5.21 16.20
C GLY A 303 25.20 4.00 16.23
N ASP A 304 24.16 3.97 15.40
CA ASP A 304 23.29 2.80 15.27
C ASP A 304 23.86 1.81 14.22
N PRO A 305 23.94 0.50 14.52
CA PRO A 305 24.48 -0.49 13.59
C PRO A 305 23.73 -0.61 12.26
N ARG A 306 22.47 -0.15 12.20
CA ARG A 306 21.67 -0.17 10.98
C ARG A 306 22.05 0.94 10.00
N GLN A 307 22.78 1.98 10.45
CA GLN A 307 23.08 3.16 9.64
C GLN A 307 23.64 2.82 8.25
N SER A 308 24.69 1.99 8.19
CA SER A 308 25.36 1.61 6.94
C SER A 308 24.58 0.58 6.11
N VAL A 309 23.64 -0.14 6.74
CA VAL A 309 22.71 -1.04 6.05
C VAL A 309 21.59 -0.23 5.39
N THR A 310 21.11 0.81 6.07
CA THR A 310 19.99 1.63 5.60
C THR A 310 20.40 2.60 4.51
N VAL A 311 21.56 3.25 4.65
CA VAL A 311 22.09 4.23 3.70
C VAL A 311 23.59 4.04 3.53
N TYR A 312 24.06 4.08 2.30
CA TYR A 312 25.48 4.00 1.98
C TYR A 312 25.89 5.07 0.97
N PHE A 313 27.20 5.28 0.83
CA PHE A 313 27.79 6.20 -0.15
C PHE A 313 28.57 5.40 -1.19
N THR A 314 28.46 5.78 -2.46
CA THR A 314 29.28 5.16 -3.52
C THR A 314 30.75 5.51 -3.35
N ALA A 315 31.64 4.63 -3.83
CA ALA A 315 33.07 4.91 -3.85
C ALA A 315 33.41 6.16 -4.69
N PRO A 316 34.56 6.81 -4.44
CA PRO A 316 35.07 7.87 -5.29
C PRO A 316 35.37 7.40 -6.73
N PRO A 317 35.25 8.29 -7.73
CA PRO A 317 34.70 9.64 -7.65
C PRO A 317 33.16 9.61 -7.59
N GLY A 318 32.56 10.40 -6.69
CA GLY A 318 31.10 10.58 -6.66
C GLY A 318 30.52 10.76 -5.26
N ASN A 319 30.92 9.93 -4.29
CA ASN A 319 30.40 9.96 -2.90
C ASN A 319 28.87 10.12 -2.85
N LEU A 320 28.15 9.43 -3.73
CA LEU A 320 26.72 9.65 -3.91
C LEU A 320 25.95 8.84 -2.86
N ILE A 321 25.02 9.49 -2.17
CA ILE A 321 24.15 8.84 -1.18
C ILE A 321 23.18 7.86 -1.87
N ARG A 322 22.97 6.68 -1.27
CA ARG A 322 22.17 5.59 -1.82
C ARG A 322 21.38 4.87 -0.74
N ASN A 323 20.19 4.40 -1.10
CA ASN A 323 19.40 3.51 -0.26
C ASN A 323 20.07 2.13 -0.20
N GLY A 324 20.45 1.68 1.00
CA GLY A 324 21.12 0.39 1.22
C GLY A 324 20.15 -0.78 1.41
N LYS A 325 18.90 -0.51 1.80
CA LYS A 325 17.84 -1.53 1.93
C LYS A 325 17.38 -2.07 0.58
N PHE A 326 17.36 -1.20 -0.43
CA PHE A 326 17.01 -1.58 -1.81
C PHE A 326 18.17 -1.27 -2.76
N ASN A 327 19.24 -2.04 -2.64
CA ASN A 327 20.41 -1.91 -3.51
C ASN A 327 20.28 -2.76 -4.79
N ASN A 328 21.18 -2.54 -5.75
CA ASN A 328 21.27 -3.40 -6.92
C ASN A 328 21.68 -4.80 -6.49
N THR A 329 21.03 -5.80 -7.09
CA THR A 329 21.22 -7.21 -6.79
C THR A 329 21.91 -7.90 -7.95
N SER A 330 22.28 -9.17 -7.75
CA SER A 330 22.64 -10.04 -8.86
C SER A 330 22.02 -11.41 -8.65
N ILE A 331 21.43 -11.97 -9.70
CA ILE A 331 20.90 -13.34 -9.71
C ILE A 331 21.63 -14.08 -10.82
N ASN A 332 22.23 -15.23 -10.50
CA ASN A 332 23.01 -16.05 -11.45
C ASN A 332 24.09 -15.25 -12.23
N GLY A 333 24.72 -14.29 -11.57
CA GLY A 333 25.77 -13.45 -12.17
C GLY A 333 25.27 -12.31 -13.07
N GLN A 334 23.95 -12.15 -13.26
CA GLN A 334 23.38 -11.00 -13.97
C GLN A 334 23.00 -9.90 -12.98
N SER A 335 23.46 -8.68 -13.24
CA SER A 335 23.06 -7.50 -12.47
C SER A 335 21.57 -7.23 -12.65
N LEU A 336 20.84 -7.15 -11.54
CA LEU A 336 19.44 -6.84 -11.49
C LEU A 336 19.21 -5.58 -10.65
N THR A 337 18.29 -4.76 -11.12
CA THR A 337 17.78 -3.59 -10.41
C THR A 337 16.46 -3.90 -9.70
N ALA A 338 16.03 -5.17 -9.73
CA ALA A 338 14.84 -5.66 -9.07
C ALA A 338 15.10 -5.88 -7.57
N ASN A 339 14.12 -5.52 -6.74
CA ASN A 339 14.19 -5.71 -5.30
C ASN A 339 12.79 -5.98 -4.72
N THR A 340 12.70 -6.51 -3.50
CA THR A 340 11.42 -6.83 -2.85
C THR A 340 10.78 -5.59 -2.23
N GLU A 341 9.46 -5.50 -2.29
CA GLU A 341 8.69 -4.57 -1.46
C GLU A 341 8.09 -5.32 -0.27
N TYR A 342 8.29 -4.77 0.93
CA TYR A 342 7.76 -5.34 2.17
C TYR A 342 6.51 -4.59 2.58
N PHE A 343 5.33 -5.07 2.17
CA PHE A 343 4.07 -4.45 2.59
C PHE A 343 3.84 -4.60 4.10
N LEU A 344 4.23 -5.75 4.67
CA LEU A 344 4.16 -6.04 6.10
C LEU A 344 5.33 -6.91 6.53
N ARG A 345 5.92 -6.61 7.69
CA ARG A 345 6.97 -7.43 8.31
C ARG A 345 6.84 -7.53 9.82
N LEU A 346 7.40 -8.60 10.37
CA LEU A 346 7.18 -9.01 11.76
C LEU A 346 7.73 -8.02 12.79
N SER A 347 8.86 -7.37 12.52
CA SER A 347 9.41 -6.31 13.37
C SER A 347 8.45 -5.13 13.56
N GLU A 348 7.66 -4.78 12.54
CA GLU A 348 6.64 -3.75 12.65
C GLU A 348 5.55 -4.19 13.65
N ALA A 349 5.19 -5.48 13.68
CA ALA A 349 4.24 -6.01 14.67
C ALA A 349 4.75 -5.80 16.11
N TYR A 350 6.04 -6.04 16.36
CA TYR A 350 6.65 -5.76 17.67
C TYR A 350 6.58 -4.29 18.04
N LEU A 351 6.81 -3.38 17.09
CA LEU A 351 6.75 -1.94 17.34
C LEU A 351 5.32 -1.41 17.47
N ILE A 352 4.34 -2.01 16.78
CA ILE A 352 2.91 -1.75 16.98
C ILE A 352 2.49 -2.20 18.38
N LEU A 353 2.87 -3.41 18.79
CA LEU A 353 2.59 -3.92 20.13
C LEU A 353 3.24 -3.04 21.20
N ALA A 354 4.50 -2.66 21.01
CA ALA A 354 5.20 -1.76 21.92
C ALA A 354 4.44 -0.45 22.10
N GLU A 355 4.11 0.24 21.00
CA GLU A 355 3.40 1.52 21.07
C GLU A 355 2.04 1.35 21.73
N ALA A 356 1.26 0.35 21.34
CA ALA A 356 -0.08 0.11 21.88
C ALA A 356 -0.06 -0.15 23.40
N LEU A 357 0.90 -0.93 23.90
CA LEU A 357 1.10 -1.16 25.32
C LEU A 357 1.51 0.13 26.05
N ILE A 358 2.47 0.87 25.50
CA ILE A 358 2.92 2.14 26.11
C ILE A 358 1.78 3.16 26.18
N ARG A 359 0.91 3.18 25.16
CA ARG A 359 -0.28 4.03 25.12
C ARG A 359 -1.28 3.70 26.24
N SER A 360 -1.42 2.44 26.64
CA SER A 360 -2.28 2.02 27.77
C SER A 360 -1.87 2.69 29.09
N GLY A 361 -0.55 2.82 29.31
CA GLY A 361 0.04 3.64 30.38
C GLY A 361 0.16 2.98 31.76
N ASN A 362 -0.28 1.73 31.97
CA ASN A 362 -0.01 1.04 33.24
C ASN A 362 1.44 0.51 33.29
N SER A 363 2.01 0.38 34.50
CA SER A 363 3.44 0.07 34.68
C SER A 363 3.88 -1.27 34.06
N ALA A 364 3.00 -2.29 34.07
CA ALA A 364 3.30 -3.58 33.47
C ALA A 364 3.38 -3.49 31.94
N ASP A 365 2.46 -2.75 31.33
CA ASP A 365 2.45 -2.52 29.89
C ASP A 365 3.59 -1.61 29.44
N LEU A 366 4.00 -0.61 30.25
CA LEU A 366 5.19 0.20 29.97
C LEU A 366 6.46 -0.67 29.94
N ALA A 367 6.62 -1.57 30.92
CA ALA A 367 7.75 -2.50 30.94
C ALA A 367 7.73 -3.45 29.73
N LYS A 368 6.57 -4.07 29.44
CA LYS A 368 6.41 -4.97 28.30
C LYS A 368 6.62 -4.24 26.96
N GLY A 369 6.16 -3.00 26.86
CA GLY A 369 6.36 -2.15 25.68
C GLY A 369 7.84 -1.87 25.43
N ARG A 370 8.60 -1.53 26.47
CA ARG A 370 10.07 -1.41 26.39
C ARG A 370 10.71 -2.72 25.94
N ASP A 371 10.26 -3.85 26.45
CA ASP A 371 10.81 -5.16 26.10
C ASP A 371 10.57 -5.49 24.62
N MET A 372 9.39 -5.13 24.06
CA MET A 372 9.11 -5.30 22.63
C MET A 372 10.00 -4.41 21.75
N ILE A 373 10.32 -3.18 22.18
CA ILE A 373 11.32 -2.34 21.51
C ILE A 373 12.69 -3.03 21.55
N ASN A 374 13.07 -3.56 22.72
CA ASN A 374 14.36 -4.21 22.93
C ASN A 374 14.54 -5.51 22.12
N VAL A 375 13.45 -6.22 21.77
CA VAL A 375 13.51 -7.33 20.83
C VAL A 375 14.05 -6.88 19.47
N VAL A 376 13.53 -5.78 18.93
CA VAL A 376 13.97 -5.22 17.63
C VAL A 376 15.39 -4.67 17.73
N ARG A 377 15.70 -3.92 18.79
CA ARG A 377 17.04 -3.35 19.04
C ARG A 377 18.11 -4.43 19.19
N GLY A 378 17.83 -5.47 19.97
CA GLY A 378 18.73 -6.59 20.19
C GLY A 378 19.04 -7.33 18.90
N ARG A 379 18.03 -7.60 18.06
CA ARG A 379 18.24 -8.16 16.72
C ARG A 379 19.11 -7.27 15.84
N ALA A 380 18.90 -5.96 15.89
CA ALA A 380 19.68 -4.99 15.13
C ALA A 380 21.11 -4.80 15.66
N GLY A 381 21.45 -5.37 16.83
CA GLY A 381 22.73 -5.15 17.53
C GLY A 381 22.82 -3.77 18.20
N ALA A 382 21.72 -3.04 18.30
CA ALA A 382 21.66 -1.73 18.93
C ALA A 382 21.63 -1.83 20.47
N THR A 383 22.10 -0.79 21.16
CA THR A 383 22.09 -0.70 22.62
C THR A 383 20.67 -0.85 23.17
N LEU A 384 20.42 -1.77 24.08
CA LEU A 384 19.10 -1.95 24.68
C LEU A 384 18.69 -0.76 25.54
N ILE A 385 17.40 -0.45 25.56
CA ILE A 385 16.81 0.54 26.46
C ILE A 385 16.86 -0.03 27.88
N PRO A 386 17.51 0.65 28.85
CA PRO A 386 17.65 0.14 30.20
C PRO A 386 16.33 0.19 30.96
N ALA A 387 16.20 -0.65 31.99
CA ALA A 387 15.01 -0.71 32.83
C ALA A 387 14.74 0.59 33.62
N THR A 388 15.70 1.52 33.66
CA THR A 388 15.54 2.86 34.25
C THR A 388 14.66 3.79 33.43
N VAL A 389 14.49 3.52 32.13
CA VAL A 389 13.52 4.23 31.28
C VAL A 389 12.15 3.61 31.52
N GLN A 390 11.26 4.36 32.18
CA GLN A 390 10.00 3.84 32.69
C GLN A 390 8.81 4.75 32.41
N THR A 391 9.01 6.02 32.07
CA THR A 391 7.89 6.93 31.85
C THR A 391 7.25 6.68 30.48
N LYS A 392 5.93 6.89 30.39
CA LYS A 392 5.20 6.83 29.12
C LYS A 392 5.80 7.75 28.06
N ALA A 393 6.17 8.99 28.44
CA ALA A 393 6.74 9.96 27.52
C ALA A 393 8.09 9.50 26.94
N GLU A 394 9.02 9.03 27.78
CA GLU A 394 10.32 8.53 27.31
C GLU A 394 10.16 7.31 26.40
N LEU A 395 9.26 6.38 26.76
CA LEU A 395 9.02 5.18 25.98
C LEU A 395 8.31 5.45 24.64
N LEU A 396 7.41 6.46 24.59
CA LEU A 396 6.82 6.92 23.33
C LEU A 396 7.89 7.53 22.40
N GLN A 397 8.80 8.34 22.92
CA GLN A 397 9.93 8.83 22.12
C GLN A 397 10.84 7.68 21.66
N ALA A 398 11.09 6.70 22.54
CA ALA A 398 11.91 5.54 22.20
C ALA A 398 11.27 4.68 21.10
N VAL A 399 9.96 4.41 21.15
CA VAL A 399 9.29 3.64 20.10
C VAL A 399 9.23 4.40 18.78
N LEU A 400 8.99 5.72 18.80
CA LEU A 400 8.99 6.54 17.58
C LEU A 400 10.38 6.53 16.93
N LYS A 401 11.44 6.73 17.73
CA LYS A 401 12.81 6.67 17.23
C LYS A 401 13.15 5.28 16.68
N GLU A 402 12.73 4.22 17.37
CA GLU A 402 12.97 2.85 16.89
C GLU A 402 12.25 2.58 15.57
N LYS A 403 11.00 3.03 15.40
CA LYS A 403 10.29 2.94 14.12
C LYS A 403 11.02 3.67 13.00
N GLN A 404 11.54 4.88 13.27
CA GLN A 404 12.32 5.64 12.28
C GLN A 404 13.61 4.93 11.86
N LEU A 405 14.32 4.30 12.81
CA LEU A 405 15.55 3.55 12.54
C LEU A 405 15.27 2.23 11.83
N GLU A 406 14.21 1.55 12.25
CA GLU A 406 13.86 0.22 11.79
C GLU A 406 13.21 0.28 10.40
N LEU A 407 12.21 1.13 10.19
CA LEU A 407 11.32 1.16 9.01
C LEU A 407 11.64 2.29 8.01
N GLY A 408 12.52 3.23 8.36
CA GLY A 408 12.84 4.33 7.45
C GLY A 408 13.54 3.85 6.17
N CYS A 409 13.40 4.63 5.10
CA CYS A 409 13.80 4.26 3.74
C CYS A 409 13.13 2.98 3.16
N GLU A 410 12.01 2.53 3.72
CA GLU A 410 11.17 1.42 3.22
C GLU A 410 9.83 1.93 2.65
N SER A 411 8.69 1.42 3.13
CA SER A 411 7.33 1.64 2.66
C SER A 411 6.66 2.91 3.20
N GLY A 412 7.45 3.81 3.82
CA GLY A 412 7.02 5.18 4.14
C GLY A 412 6.14 5.37 5.39
N GLU A 413 6.18 4.46 6.35
CA GLU A 413 5.40 4.55 7.60
C GLU A 413 5.71 5.79 8.45
N GLU A 414 6.92 6.30 8.35
CA GLU A 414 7.44 7.44 9.10
C GLU A 414 6.56 8.70 9.02
N TRP A 415 5.99 9.03 7.84
CA TRP A 415 5.13 10.21 7.71
C TRP A 415 3.87 10.05 8.55
N PHE A 416 3.25 8.88 8.44
CA PHE A 416 2.02 8.59 9.14
C PHE A 416 2.23 8.50 10.65
N ASP A 417 3.35 7.93 11.10
CA ASP A 417 3.73 7.96 12.52
C ASP A 417 3.92 9.41 13.02
N LEU A 418 4.62 10.27 12.28
CA LEU A 418 4.76 11.68 12.67
C LEU A 418 3.41 12.39 12.80
N VAL A 419 2.48 12.15 11.86
CA VAL A 419 1.13 12.71 11.94
C VAL A 419 0.39 12.18 13.17
N ARG A 420 0.39 10.86 13.42
CA ARG A 420 -0.30 10.29 14.59
C ARG A 420 0.26 10.83 15.91
N PHE A 421 1.58 10.84 16.08
CA PHE A 421 2.23 11.35 17.29
C PHE A 421 1.99 12.85 17.48
N MET A 422 1.94 13.63 16.40
CA MET A 422 1.60 15.06 16.45
C MET A 422 0.15 15.29 16.88
N VAL A 423 -0.80 14.52 16.35
CA VAL A 423 -2.22 14.69 16.73
C VAL A 423 -2.48 14.20 18.16
N GLU A 424 -1.74 13.20 18.64
CA GLU A 424 -1.75 12.78 20.05
C GLU A 424 -1.04 13.76 21.00
N GLY A 425 -0.29 14.73 20.47
CA GLY A 425 0.42 15.75 21.25
C GLY A 425 1.78 15.32 21.81
N ASP A 426 2.35 14.21 21.32
CA ASP A 426 3.63 13.67 21.81
C ASP A 426 4.85 14.36 21.19
N ILE A 427 4.67 14.99 20.03
CA ILE A 427 5.72 15.69 19.30
C ILE A 427 5.20 17.01 18.74
N ASN A 428 6.12 17.89 18.36
CA ASN A 428 5.85 18.96 17.43
C ASN A 428 6.42 18.57 16.05
N ILE A 429 5.55 18.34 15.06
CA ILE A 429 5.95 17.90 13.72
C ILE A 429 6.89 18.89 13.01
N VAL A 430 6.83 20.19 13.35
CA VAL A 430 7.72 21.23 12.78
C VAL A 430 9.19 20.97 13.13
N ASN A 431 9.48 20.33 14.27
CA ASN A 431 10.85 19.96 14.65
C ASN A 431 11.45 18.88 13.74
N TYR A 432 10.59 18.13 13.06
CA TYR A 432 10.94 17.06 12.14
C TYR A 432 10.85 17.52 10.68
N LYS A 433 9.82 18.33 10.38
CA LYS A 433 9.50 18.85 9.05
C LYS A 433 9.02 20.30 9.14
N PRO A 434 9.95 21.28 9.06
CA PRO A 434 9.62 22.70 9.26
C PRO A 434 8.55 23.26 8.32
N ASN A 435 8.44 22.72 7.10
CA ASN A 435 7.47 23.16 6.10
C ASN A 435 6.03 22.66 6.36
N VAL A 436 5.82 21.84 7.40
CA VAL A 436 4.50 21.34 7.80
C VAL A 436 3.91 22.27 8.87
N THR A 437 3.32 23.37 8.41
CA THR A 437 2.84 24.47 9.29
C THR A 437 1.34 24.40 9.61
N SER A 438 0.58 23.50 8.97
CA SER A 438 -0.87 23.35 9.16
C SER A 438 -1.31 21.89 9.13
N LYS A 439 -2.32 21.56 9.95
CA LYS A 439 -2.98 20.24 9.96
C LYS A 439 -3.64 19.87 8.63
N THR A 440 -4.01 20.88 7.82
CA THR A 440 -4.58 20.65 6.47
C THR A 440 -3.60 19.93 5.55
N ARG A 441 -2.29 20.00 5.82
CA ARG A 441 -1.24 19.36 5.04
C ARG A 441 -0.79 18.00 5.59
N TYR A 442 -1.50 17.41 6.54
CA TYR A 442 -1.21 16.04 7.02
C TYR A 442 -1.63 14.96 6.01
N ILE A 443 -2.51 15.33 5.09
CA ILE A 443 -3.07 14.47 4.03
C ILE A 443 -2.89 15.17 2.69
N VAL A 444 -2.92 14.40 1.61
CA VAL A 444 -2.77 14.92 0.25
C VAL A 444 -4.13 15.29 -0.36
N PRO A 445 -4.20 16.15 -1.38
CA PRO A 445 -5.45 16.45 -2.06
C PRO A 445 -6.01 15.23 -2.80
N ILE A 446 -7.33 15.20 -2.95
CA ILE A 446 -7.99 14.33 -3.95
C ILE A 446 -7.57 14.81 -5.35
N PRO A 447 -7.24 13.90 -6.28
CA PRO A 447 -6.92 14.28 -7.65
C PRO A 447 -8.01 15.16 -8.27
N ASP A 448 -7.60 16.29 -8.85
CA ASP A 448 -8.52 17.27 -9.45
C ASP A 448 -9.41 16.65 -10.54
N ALA A 449 -8.84 15.74 -11.34
CA ALA A 449 -9.57 14.98 -12.35
C ALA A 449 -10.73 14.16 -11.75
N THR A 450 -10.54 13.56 -10.57
CA THR A 450 -11.58 12.78 -9.88
C THR A 450 -12.69 13.69 -9.35
N VAL A 451 -12.33 14.81 -8.72
CA VAL A 451 -13.30 15.79 -8.20
C VAL A 451 -14.20 16.29 -9.35
N LYS A 452 -13.59 16.72 -10.45
CA LYS A 452 -14.30 17.23 -11.64
C LYS A 452 -15.14 16.16 -12.34
N ALA A 453 -14.58 14.97 -12.58
CA ALA A 453 -15.31 13.88 -13.25
C ALA A 453 -16.51 13.39 -12.43
N SER A 454 -16.45 13.51 -11.10
CA SER A 454 -17.57 13.18 -10.21
C SER A 454 -18.66 14.26 -10.12
N ASN A 455 -18.56 15.35 -10.89
CA ASN A 455 -19.38 16.55 -10.73
C ASN A 455 -19.40 17.03 -9.27
N PHE A 456 -18.24 17.05 -8.62
CA PHE A 456 -18.02 17.47 -7.23
C PHE A 456 -18.76 16.64 -6.15
N ILE A 457 -19.28 15.46 -6.51
CA ILE A 457 -19.81 14.48 -5.54
C ILE A 457 -18.68 13.97 -4.63
N VAL A 458 -17.50 13.72 -5.20
CA VAL A 458 -16.28 13.46 -4.43
C VAL A 458 -15.70 14.80 -4.01
N LYS A 459 -15.94 15.20 -2.75
CA LYS A 459 -15.43 16.45 -2.19
C LYS A 459 -13.91 16.44 -2.00
N GLN A 460 -13.28 17.59 -2.26
CA GLN A 460 -11.87 17.86 -1.96
C GLN A 460 -11.62 17.88 -0.44
N ASN A 461 -10.36 17.69 -0.03
CA ASN A 461 -9.94 17.89 1.35
C ASN A 461 -9.85 19.38 1.69
N PRO A 462 -10.19 19.80 2.92
CA PRO A 462 -10.12 21.19 3.32
C PRO A 462 -8.74 21.83 3.11
N GLY A 463 -8.71 23.00 2.46
CA GLY A 463 -7.49 23.76 2.16
C GLY A 463 -6.85 23.42 0.81
N TYR A 464 -7.54 22.66 -0.05
CA TYR A 464 -7.11 22.27 -1.39
C TYR A 464 -8.15 22.59 -2.48
N GLU A 465 -9.22 23.30 -2.13
CA GLU A 465 -10.29 23.74 -3.03
C GLU A 465 -9.84 24.71 -4.12
#